data_AF-A0A7J6NJK5-F1
#
_entry.id   AF-A0A7J6NJK5-F1
#
_cell.length_a   1.000
_cell.length_b   1.000
_cell.length_c   1.000
_cell.angle_alpha   90.00
_cell.angle_beta   90.00
_cell.angle_gamma   90.00
#
_symmetry.space_group_name_H-M   'P 1'
#
loop_
_entity.id
_entity.type
_entity.pdbx_description
1 polymer ?
#
loop_
_entity_poly.entity_id
_entity_poly.type
_entity_poly.pdbx_seq_one_letter_code
_entity_poly.pdbx_strand_id
1 'polypeptide(L)'
;SFLLRGAFEYFDQARVVDVSPRVLPYDMRSTVKITVLNLDGRSVVGAEVRLAVELVPSEIQTVTGRSVPEGDPPCTEVTLSIPPIEEQRRQGGAVSISIIGRAGNVAEGTDCVRLYRPMVFEPVVKGSRVKLEEDGTVAVRKTGINNAVVFSKYPVKRLPRSVRLPSGGVYYSITVTRAATAMKTFALGLTTIDPSQSTASTSSLFASPTSFSAANLPSFHVEEDAMATLAPKAGESAGFCSLLVGYDPVRLWVNGRTHKISSRQWRPAREVSVGDSVGLLFSFDRVAVYQNGVLRVEVQLGDDEASLSRGHMASDWWAVLDVLGKVSGVRLNGEDEEPPE
;
A
#
# COMPACT_ATOMS: atom_id res chain seq x y z
N SER A 1 -25.79 23.30 -44.10
CA SER A 1 -24.88 22.18 -44.43
C SER A 1 -23.51 22.27 -43.77
N PHE A 2 -23.03 23.45 -43.32
CA PHE A 2 -21.74 23.55 -42.59
C PHE A 2 -21.77 23.02 -41.14
N LEU A 3 -22.90 23.14 -40.42
CA LEU A 3 -23.04 22.56 -39.07
C LEU A 3 -23.12 21.03 -39.04
N LEU A 4 -23.53 20.40 -40.16
CA LEU A 4 -23.53 18.94 -40.30
C LEU A 4 -22.12 18.41 -40.66
N ARG A 5 -21.34 19.13 -41.46
CA ARG A 5 -19.94 18.76 -41.75
C ARG A 5 -19.06 18.75 -40.51
N GLY A 6 -19.21 19.75 -39.63
CA GLY A 6 -18.50 19.78 -38.34
C GLY A 6 -18.94 18.69 -37.36
N ALA A 7 -20.19 18.20 -37.46
CA ALA A 7 -20.63 17.04 -36.69
C ALA A 7 -20.02 15.74 -37.23
N PHE A 8 -20.02 15.53 -38.55
CA PHE A 8 -19.45 14.32 -39.18
C PHE A 8 -17.93 14.22 -39.04
N GLU A 9 -17.18 15.34 -39.07
CA GLU A 9 -15.73 15.32 -38.83
C GLU A 9 -15.37 14.87 -37.39
N TYR A 10 -16.28 15.02 -36.43
CA TYR A 10 -16.12 14.48 -35.07
C TYR A 10 -16.51 12.99 -34.95
N PHE A 11 -17.24 12.43 -35.92
CA PHE A 11 -17.69 11.03 -35.91
C PHE A 11 -16.71 10.05 -36.58
N ASP A 12 -15.71 10.53 -37.32
CA ASP A 12 -14.76 9.63 -38.02
C ASP A 12 -13.47 9.35 -37.23
N GLN A 13 -13.21 10.12 -36.16
CA GLN A 13 -12.01 9.90 -35.35
C GLN A 13 -12.27 8.88 -34.24
N ALA A 14 -11.48 7.81 -34.25
CA ALA A 14 -11.47 6.83 -33.18
C ALA A 14 -10.94 7.49 -31.91
N ARG A 15 -11.65 7.35 -30.78
CA ARG A 15 -11.30 8.03 -29.53
C ARG A 15 -11.46 7.10 -28.32
N VAL A 16 -10.47 7.10 -27.45
CA VAL A 16 -10.57 6.48 -26.13
C VAL A 16 -11.50 7.34 -25.27
N VAL A 17 -12.64 6.77 -24.85
CA VAL A 17 -13.64 7.49 -24.04
C VAL A 17 -13.68 7.05 -22.60
N ASP A 18 -13.22 5.83 -22.31
CA ASP A 18 -13.11 5.35 -20.94
C ASP A 18 -11.98 4.34 -20.80
N VAL A 19 -11.36 4.35 -19.63
CA VAL A 19 -10.32 3.41 -19.23
C VAL A 19 -10.59 2.99 -17.79
N SER A 20 -10.67 1.68 -17.56
CA SER A 20 -10.94 1.09 -16.25
C SER A 20 -10.03 -0.11 -15.96
N PRO A 21 -9.35 -0.17 -14.81
CA PRO A 21 -9.32 0.87 -13.78
C PRO A 21 -8.45 2.07 -14.21
N ARG A 22 -8.72 3.26 -13.66
CA ARG A 22 -7.91 4.49 -13.89
C ARG A 22 -6.61 4.52 -13.09
N VAL A 23 -6.41 3.53 -12.24
CA VAL A 23 -5.22 3.37 -11.41
C VAL A 23 -4.70 1.96 -11.54
N LEU A 24 -3.40 1.80 -11.76
CA LEU A 24 -2.76 0.48 -11.84
C LEU A 24 -1.68 0.34 -10.77
N PRO A 25 -1.64 -0.81 -10.08
CA PRO A 25 -0.53 -1.14 -9.22
C PRO A 25 0.71 -1.41 -10.07
N TYR A 26 1.86 -0.87 -9.67
CA TYR A 26 3.14 -1.33 -10.21
C TYR A 26 3.55 -2.68 -9.59
N ASP A 27 4.57 -3.35 -10.16
CA ASP A 27 5.05 -4.68 -9.76
C ASP A 27 3.98 -5.80 -9.79
N MET A 28 2.78 -5.50 -10.29
CA MET A 28 1.67 -6.42 -10.40
C MET A 28 1.15 -6.46 -11.84
N ARG A 29 0.78 -7.65 -12.30
CA ARG A 29 0.08 -7.78 -13.57
C ARG A 29 -1.28 -7.12 -13.43
N SER A 30 -1.60 -6.24 -14.38
CA SER A 30 -2.84 -5.50 -14.38
C SER A 30 -3.66 -5.78 -15.63
N THR A 31 -4.99 -5.76 -15.48
CA THR A 31 -5.91 -5.85 -16.61
C THR A 31 -6.59 -4.50 -16.78
N VAL A 32 -6.52 -3.94 -17.99
CA VAL A 32 -7.12 -2.64 -18.33
C VAL A 32 -8.16 -2.84 -19.41
N LYS A 33 -9.35 -2.30 -19.17
CA LYS A 33 -10.45 -2.27 -20.10
C LYS A 33 -10.57 -0.88 -20.70
N ILE A 34 -10.52 -0.79 -22.01
CA ILE A 34 -10.53 0.46 -22.77
C ILE A 34 -11.77 0.46 -23.65
N THR A 35 -12.52 1.55 -23.58
CA THR A 35 -13.68 1.78 -24.44
C THR A 35 -13.29 2.79 -25.51
N VAL A 36 -13.41 2.39 -26.77
CA VAL A 36 -13.09 3.19 -27.96
C VAL A 36 -14.36 3.45 -28.75
N LEU A 37 -14.67 4.72 -29.02
CA LEU A 37 -15.72 5.11 -29.96
C LEU A 37 -15.17 5.20 -31.38
N ASN A 38 -16.05 5.03 -32.37
CA ASN A 38 -15.75 5.13 -33.80
C ASN A 38 -14.69 4.12 -34.27
N LEU A 39 -14.66 2.95 -33.64
CA LEU A 39 -13.80 1.85 -34.04
C LEU A 39 -14.61 0.56 -34.07
N ASP A 40 -14.66 -0.11 -35.22
CA ASP A 40 -15.23 -1.45 -35.32
C ASP A 40 -14.27 -2.47 -34.69
N GLY A 41 -14.79 -3.36 -33.84
CA GLY A 41 -14.00 -4.34 -33.11
C GLY A 41 -13.22 -5.28 -34.03
N ARG A 42 -13.74 -5.57 -35.22
CA ARG A 42 -13.04 -6.38 -36.24
C ARG A 42 -11.86 -5.65 -36.88
N SER A 43 -11.79 -4.34 -36.70
CA SER A 43 -10.75 -3.48 -37.25
C SER A 43 -9.60 -3.26 -36.27
N VAL A 44 -9.69 -3.68 -35.00
CA VAL A 44 -8.57 -3.59 -34.05
C VAL A 44 -7.46 -4.55 -34.48
N VAL A 45 -6.24 -4.04 -34.64
CA VAL A 45 -5.06 -4.84 -35.02
C VAL A 45 -3.95 -4.79 -33.98
N GLY A 46 -3.98 -3.81 -33.08
CA GLY A 46 -2.97 -3.66 -32.05
C GLY A 46 -3.36 -2.69 -30.96
N ALA A 47 -2.60 -2.72 -29.88
CA ALA A 47 -2.66 -1.78 -28.78
C ALA A 47 -1.23 -1.50 -28.33
N GLU A 48 -0.92 -0.23 -28.12
CA GLU A 48 0.34 0.24 -27.57
C GLU A 48 0.05 0.88 -26.22
N VAL A 49 0.70 0.38 -25.18
CA VAL A 49 0.72 1.02 -23.86
C VAL A 49 2.07 1.70 -23.72
N ARG A 50 2.08 2.98 -23.39
CA ARG A 50 3.30 3.75 -23.18
C ARG A 50 3.32 4.32 -21.77
N LEU A 51 4.49 4.28 -21.14
CA LEU A 51 4.79 4.96 -19.90
C LEU A 51 5.72 6.12 -20.23
N ALA A 52 5.21 7.35 -20.18
CA ALA A 52 5.87 8.49 -20.81
C ALA A 52 6.20 8.21 -22.29
N VAL A 53 7.49 8.03 -22.62
CA VAL A 53 7.94 7.74 -23.99
C VAL A 53 8.27 6.26 -24.22
N GLU A 54 8.29 5.44 -23.17
CA GLU A 54 8.71 4.05 -23.26
C GLU A 54 7.53 3.13 -23.55
N LEU A 55 7.69 2.24 -24.53
CA LEU A 55 6.70 1.21 -24.82
C LEU A 55 6.71 0.14 -23.71
N VAL A 56 5.56 -0.05 -23.08
CA VAL A 56 5.33 -1.15 -22.15
C VAL A 56 4.75 -2.31 -22.94
N PRO A 57 5.34 -3.52 -22.88
CA PRO A 57 4.74 -4.68 -23.53
C PRO A 57 3.31 -4.86 -23.03
N SER A 58 2.35 -5.03 -23.93
CA SER A 58 0.95 -5.28 -23.58
C SER A 58 0.35 -6.31 -24.50
N GLU A 59 -0.51 -7.18 -23.96
CA GLU A 59 -1.18 -8.22 -24.73
C GLU A 59 -2.68 -7.94 -24.79
N ILE A 60 -3.25 -7.91 -25.98
CA ILE A 60 -4.71 -7.86 -26.15
C ILE A 60 -5.28 -9.21 -25.75
N GLN A 61 -6.07 -9.24 -24.69
CA GLN A 61 -6.76 -10.46 -24.25
C GLN A 61 -8.08 -10.64 -24.98
N THR A 62 -8.88 -9.58 -25.08
CA THR A 62 -10.19 -9.62 -25.71
C THR A 62 -10.50 -8.33 -26.46
N VAL A 63 -11.25 -8.46 -27.55
CA VAL A 63 -11.82 -7.36 -28.30
C VAL A 63 -13.30 -7.66 -28.52
N THR A 64 -14.16 -6.81 -27.98
CA THR A 64 -15.62 -6.98 -28.05
C THR A 64 -16.24 -5.75 -28.69
N GLY A 65 -16.77 -5.90 -29.90
CA GLY A 65 -17.64 -4.88 -30.49
C GLY A 65 -18.99 -4.87 -29.78
N ARG A 66 -19.45 -3.71 -29.34
CA ARG A 66 -20.79 -3.53 -28.78
C ARG A 66 -21.74 -3.11 -29.90
N SER A 67 -22.88 -3.80 -30.00
CA SER A 67 -23.99 -3.34 -30.82
C SER A 67 -24.56 -2.08 -30.19
N VAL A 68 -24.53 -0.99 -30.93
CA VAL A 68 -25.16 0.27 -30.57
C VAL A 68 -26.47 0.42 -31.35
N PRO A 69 -27.47 1.16 -30.84
CA PRO A 69 -28.66 1.51 -31.59
C PRO A 69 -28.35 2.07 -32.98
N GLU A 70 -29.29 1.89 -33.91
CA GLU A 70 -29.14 2.43 -35.26
C GLU A 70 -28.97 3.97 -35.21
N GLY A 71 -27.85 4.46 -35.73
CA GLY A 71 -27.47 5.88 -35.71
C GLY A 71 -26.42 6.25 -34.66
N ASP A 72 -26.12 5.38 -33.70
CA ASP A 72 -25.06 5.61 -32.72
C ASP A 72 -23.68 5.17 -33.25
N PRO A 73 -22.58 5.83 -32.82
CA PRO A 73 -21.23 5.47 -33.24
C PRO A 73 -20.83 4.08 -32.72
N PRO A 74 -20.12 3.25 -33.52
CA PRO A 74 -19.68 1.94 -33.08
C PRO A 74 -18.77 2.07 -31.86
N CYS A 75 -18.98 1.19 -30.88
CA CYS A 75 -18.23 1.18 -29.64
C CYS A 75 -17.50 -0.16 -29.50
N THR A 76 -16.18 -0.11 -29.34
CA THR A 76 -15.35 -1.29 -29.13
C THR A 76 -14.75 -1.27 -27.74
N GLU A 77 -14.81 -2.41 -27.08
CA GLU A 77 -14.15 -2.65 -25.82
C GLU A 77 -12.91 -3.53 -26.05
N VAL A 78 -11.76 -3.03 -25.61
CA VAL A 78 -10.48 -3.75 -25.69
C VAL A 78 -9.99 -4.03 -24.27
N THR A 79 -9.71 -5.29 -23.96
CA THR A 79 -9.09 -5.68 -22.69
C THR A 79 -7.62 -5.98 -22.92
N LEU A 80 -6.75 -5.28 -22.20
CA LEU A 80 -5.30 -5.44 -22.23
C LEU A 80 -4.80 -6.08 -20.93
N SER A 81 -3.87 -7.02 -21.07
CA SER A 81 -3.01 -7.48 -19.99
C SER A 81 -1.70 -6.69 -20.04
N ILE A 82 -1.41 -5.96 -18.96
CA ILE A 82 -0.18 -5.21 -18.78
C ILE A 82 0.69 -5.99 -17.76
N PRO A 83 1.92 -6.37 -18.11
CA PRO A 83 2.85 -7.01 -17.20
C PRO A 83 3.22 -6.06 -16.05
N PRO A 84 3.80 -6.59 -14.95
CA PRO A 84 4.36 -5.76 -13.89
C PRO A 84 5.24 -4.64 -14.45
N ILE A 85 4.89 -3.39 -14.13
CA ILE A 85 5.72 -2.23 -14.44
C ILE A 85 6.67 -2.03 -13.27
N GLU A 86 7.97 -1.99 -13.54
CA GLU A 86 9.01 -1.85 -12.50
C GLU A 86 9.01 -0.47 -11.87
N GLU A 87 9.20 -0.42 -10.55
CA GLU A 87 9.22 0.82 -9.74
C GLU A 87 10.24 1.87 -10.24
N GLN A 88 11.38 1.46 -10.81
CA GLN A 88 12.40 2.41 -11.28
C GLN A 88 11.91 3.33 -12.40
N ARG A 89 10.84 2.95 -13.09
CA ARG A 89 10.20 3.75 -14.14
C ARG A 89 9.17 4.77 -13.61
N ARG A 90 9.05 4.90 -12.27
CA ARG A 90 8.09 5.75 -11.56
C ARG A 90 8.28 7.26 -11.76
N GLN A 91 9.41 7.74 -12.31
CA GLN A 91 9.64 9.18 -12.49
C GLN A 91 8.65 9.81 -13.49
N GLY A 92 7.42 10.06 -13.05
CA GLY A 92 6.48 11.01 -13.65
C GLY A 92 5.68 10.55 -14.87
N GLY A 93 5.74 9.28 -15.24
CA GLY A 93 5.00 8.80 -16.41
C GLY A 93 3.51 8.62 -16.13
N ALA A 94 2.68 9.46 -16.74
CA ALA A 94 1.31 9.08 -16.99
C ALA A 94 1.29 7.94 -18.03
N VAL A 95 0.40 6.96 -17.86
CA VAL A 95 0.29 5.86 -18.82
C VAL A 95 -0.64 6.32 -19.93
N SER A 96 -0.10 6.42 -21.14
CA SER A 96 -0.88 6.64 -22.34
C SER A 96 -1.17 5.32 -23.05
N ILE A 97 -2.35 5.22 -23.64
CA ILE A 97 -2.81 4.02 -24.31
C ILE A 97 -3.25 4.41 -25.71
N SER A 98 -2.71 3.74 -26.72
CA SER A 98 -3.07 3.91 -28.12
C SER A 98 -3.65 2.62 -28.67
N ILE A 99 -4.86 2.66 -29.23
CA ILE A 99 -5.48 1.53 -29.92
C ILE A 99 -5.32 1.74 -31.43
N ILE A 100 -4.78 0.72 -32.10
CA ILE A 100 -4.43 0.78 -33.53
C ILE A 100 -5.45 -0.04 -34.33
N GLY A 101 -6.11 0.64 -35.27
CA GLY A 101 -7.02 0.04 -36.24
C GLY A 101 -6.33 -0.37 -37.55
N ARG A 102 -6.93 -1.29 -38.30
CA ARG A 102 -6.41 -1.86 -39.56
C ARG A 102 -6.17 -0.82 -40.65
N ALA A 103 -6.95 0.26 -40.65
CA ALA A 103 -6.83 1.38 -41.59
C ALA A 103 -5.73 2.38 -41.22
N GLY A 104 -4.95 2.12 -40.17
CA GLY A 104 -3.99 3.07 -39.61
C GLY A 104 -4.63 4.14 -38.71
N ASN A 105 -5.94 4.04 -38.45
CA ASN A 105 -6.62 4.90 -37.48
C ASN A 105 -6.09 4.58 -36.07
N VAL A 106 -5.64 5.60 -35.35
CA VAL A 106 -5.15 5.47 -33.97
C VAL A 106 -6.08 6.23 -33.04
N ALA A 107 -6.58 5.55 -32.01
CA ALA A 107 -7.28 6.17 -30.90
C ALA A 107 -6.33 6.28 -29.71
N GLU A 108 -5.98 7.50 -29.32
CA GLU A 108 -5.10 7.74 -28.18
C GLU A 108 -5.89 8.23 -26.95
N GLY A 109 -5.57 7.66 -25.79
CA GLY A 109 -5.95 8.14 -24.48
C GLY A 109 -4.71 8.52 -23.69
N THR A 110 -4.41 9.81 -23.62
CA THR A 110 -3.30 10.35 -22.83
C THR A 110 -3.71 10.51 -21.38
N ASP A 111 -2.79 10.25 -20.44
CA ASP A 111 -2.99 10.38 -19.00
C ASP A 111 -4.22 9.67 -18.42
N CYS A 112 -4.65 8.61 -19.10
CA CYS A 112 -5.87 7.90 -18.76
C CYS A 112 -5.70 7.00 -17.53
N VAL A 113 -4.45 6.68 -17.17
CA VAL A 113 -4.12 5.77 -16.09
C VAL A 113 -2.96 6.29 -15.24
N ARG A 114 -3.17 6.32 -13.93
CA ARG A 114 -2.16 6.66 -12.92
C ARG A 114 -1.56 5.40 -12.31
N LEU A 115 -0.24 5.33 -12.23
CA LEU A 115 0.43 4.27 -11.49
C LEU A 115 0.39 4.55 -9.98
N TYR A 116 0.18 3.53 -9.17
CA TYR A 116 0.29 3.60 -7.71
C TYR A 116 1.08 2.41 -7.15
N ARG A 117 1.64 2.60 -5.95
CA ARG A 117 2.26 1.52 -5.17
C ARG A 117 1.18 0.72 -4.46
N PRO A 118 0.97 -0.56 -4.80
CA PRO A 118 0.16 -1.40 -3.94
C PRO A 118 0.89 -1.57 -2.61
N MET A 119 0.21 -1.24 -1.52
CA MET A 119 0.72 -1.55 -0.18
C MET A 119 0.37 -3.00 0.11
N VAL A 120 1.36 -3.88 -0.05
CA VAL A 120 1.26 -5.32 0.22
C VAL A 120 2.14 -5.69 1.41
N PHE A 121 1.80 -6.79 2.07
CA PHE A 121 2.61 -7.38 3.13
C PHE A 121 3.76 -8.22 2.56
N GLU A 122 4.88 -8.27 3.28
CA GLU A 122 6.04 -9.11 2.97
C GLU A 122 5.67 -10.60 3.11
N PRO A 123 5.67 -11.40 2.01
CA PRO A 123 5.24 -12.79 2.07
C PRO A 123 6.21 -13.72 2.79
N VAL A 124 7.51 -13.41 2.79
CA VAL A 124 8.55 -14.27 3.37
C VAL A 124 8.67 -14.06 4.87
N VAL A 125 8.59 -12.82 5.33
CA VAL A 125 8.75 -12.43 6.74
C VAL A 125 7.39 -12.07 7.35
N LYS A 126 6.74 -13.08 7.91
CA LYS A 126 5.48 -12.96 8.62
C LYS A 126 5.32 -14.02 9.70
N GLY A 127 4.47 -13.74 10.67
CA GLY A 127 4.12 -14.67 11.73
C GLY A 127 3.59 -16.00 11.19
N SER A 128 3.91 -17.10 11.88
CA SER A 128 3.55 -18.47 11.46
C SER A 128 2.04 -18.70 11.33
N ARG A 129 1.22 -17.86 11.97
CA ARG A 129 -0.24 -17.93 11.90
C ARG A 129 -0.88 -16.96 10.91
N VAL A 130 -0.07 -16.23 10.14
CA VAL A 130 -0.56 -15.32 9.11
C VAL A 130 -0.75 -16.04 7.79
N LYS A 131 -1.94 -15.87 7.20
CA LYS A 131 -2.20 -16.08 5.77
C LYS A 131 -2.25 -14.73 5.08
N LEU A 132 -1.60 -14.60 3.94
CA LEU A 132 -1.83 -13.46 3.05
C LEU A 132 -2.89 -13.84 2.02
N GLU A 133 -3.81 -12.93 1.74
CA GLU A 133 -4.90 -13.03 0.78
C GLU A 133 -4.89 -11.78 -0.13
N GLU A 134 -5.70 -11.79 -1.19
CA GLU A 134 -5.83 -10.66 -2.14
C GLU A 134 -4.45 -10.14 -2.63
N ASP A 135 -3.66 -11.06 -3.18
CA ASP A 135 -2.31 -10.78 -3.70
C ASP A 135 -1.34 -10.13 -2.69
N GLY A 136 -1.54 -10.41 -1.40
CA GLY A 136 -0.69 -9.91 -0.33
C GLY A 136 -1.17 -8.59 0.28
N THR A 137 -2.28 -8.00 -0.19
CA THR A 137 -2.83 -6.77 0.40
C THR A 137 -3.56 -7.01 1.72
N VAL A 138 -4.04 -8.25 1.97
CA VAL A 138 -4.77 -8.62 3.17
C VAL A 138 -4.00 -9.65 3.98
N ALA A 139 -3.75 -9.36 5.26
CA ALA A 139 -3.19 -10.29 6.23
C ALA A 139 -4.28 -10.81 7.16
N VAL A 140 -4.39 -12.14 7.30
CA VAL A 140 -5.38 -12.81 8.14
C VAL A 140 -4.69 -13.76 9.12
N ARG A 141 -5.01 -13.63 10.40
CA ARG A 141 -4.62 -14.61 11.44
C ARG A 141 -5.52 -15.85 11.34
N LYS A 142 -4.94 -17.01 11.04
CA LYS A 142 -5.66 -18.28 10.86
C LYS A 142 -6.21 -18.85 12.18
N THR A 143 -5.38 -18.89 13.22
CA THR A 143 -5.71 -19.55 14.50
C THR A 143 -5.07 -18.83 15.69
N GLY A 144 -5.58 -19.14 16.89
CA GLY A 144 -5.09 -18.59 18.16
C GLY A 144 -5.22 -17.08 18.27
N ILE A 145 -4.43 -16.50 19.17
CA ILE A 145 -4.49 -15.06 19.51
C ILE A 145 -3.14 -14.35 19.37
N ASN A 146 -2.09 -14.99 18.83
CA ASN A 146 -0.74 -14.45 18.73
C ASN A 146 -0.01 -14.98 17.48
N ASN A 147 1.27 -14.63 17.33
CA ASN A 147 2.17 -15.03 16.22
C ASN A 147 1.64 -14.59 14.85
N ALA A 148 1.15 -13.36 14.80
CA ALA A 148 0.45 -12.78 13.66
C ALA A 148 1.05 -11.44 13.20
N VAL A 149 2.35 -11.26 13.42
CA VAL A 149 3.10 -10.07 12.99
C VAL A 149 3.29 -10.08 11.48
N VAL A 150 3.10 -8.95 10.83
CA VAL A 150 3.33 -8.73 9.40
C VAL A 150 4.06 -7.42 9.19
N PHE A 151 4.81 -7.34 8.10
CA PHE A 151 5.54 -6.15 7.66
C PHE A 151 5.01 -5.73 6.29
N SER A 152 5.00 -4.43 5.97
CA SER A 152 4.86 -4.02 4.58
C SER A 152 6.06 -4.54 3.77
N LYS A 153 5.83 -4.92 2.51
CA LYS A 153 6.91 -5.30 1.60
C LYS A 153 7.79 -4.11 1.23
N TYR A 154 7.17 -2.95 1.04
CA TYR A 154 7.83 -1.72 0.62
C TYR A 154 7.88 -0.71 1.77
N PRO A 155 8.84 0.24 1.73
CA PRO A 155 8.82 1.40 2.61
C PRO A 155 7.56 2.23 2.43
N VAL A 156 7.02 2.70 3.55
CA VAL A 156 5.95 3.67 3.65
C VAL A 156 6.44 5.02 3.11
N LYS A 157 5.57 5.68 2.35
CA LYS A 157 5.85 6.99 1.78
C LYS A 157 6.09 8.03 2.86
N ARG A 158 7.13 8.83 2.67
CA ARG A 158 7.36 10.00 3.50
C ARG A 158 6.46 11.14 3.05
N LEU A 159 5.81 11.75 4.02
CA LEU A 159 5.07 12.98 3.83
C LEU A 159 6.05 14.15 3.78
N PRO A 160 5.96 15.02 2.76
CA PRO A 160 6.80 16.19 2.67
C PRO A 160 6.48 17.16 3.82
N ARG A 161 7.41 18.09 4.05
CA ARG A 161 7.16 19.21 4.96
C ARG A 161 6.01 20.05 4.43
N SER A 162 5.07 20.37 5.30
CA SER A 162 3.93 21.23 5.00
C SER A 162 3.65 22.17 6.17
N VAL A 163 2.73 23.11 6.00
CA VAL A 163 2.28 23.99 7.10
C VAL A 163 1.72 23.17 8.27
N ARG A 164 1.08 22.04 7.97
CA ARG A 164 0.46 21.13 8.97
C ARG A 164 1.44 20.13 9.58
N LEU A 165 2.48 19.81 8.81
CA LEU A 165 3.51 18.86 9.21
C LEU A 165 4.88 19.49 8.91
N PRO A 166 5.33 20.47 9.73
CA PRO A 166 6.54 21.25 9.43
C PRO A 166 7.81 20.38 9.33
N SER A 167 7.81 19.26 10.07
CA SER A 167 8.86 18.24 10.08
C SER A 167 8.74 17.24 8.94
N GLY A 168 7.60 17.17 8.25
CA GLY A 168 7.22 16.01 7.45
C GLY A 168 6.94 14.81 8.37
N GLY A 169 6.84 13.62 7.79
CA GLY A 169 6.60 12.41 8.58
C GLY A 169 6.39 11.18 7.72
N VAL A 170 5.84 10.15 8.34
CA VAL A 170 5.48 8.88 7.68
C VAL A 170 4.06 8.56 8.10
N TYR A 171 3.21 8.21 7.13
CA TYR A 171 1.83 7.84 7.39
C TYR A 171 1.45 6.60 6.59
N TYR A 172 0.77 5.68 7.25
CA TYR A 172 0.03 4.62 6.60
C TYR A 172 -1.23 4.32 7.40
N SER A 173 -2.15 3.63 6.76
CA SER A 173 -3.39 3.21 7.39
C SER A 173 -3.76 1.79 6.96
N ILE A 174 -4.65 1.21 7.75
CA ILE A 174 -5.16 -0.14 7.54
C ILE A 174 -6.68 -0.11 7.56
N THR A 175 -7.31 -1.04 6.87
CA THR A 175 -8.72 -1.33 7.03
C THR A 175 -8.88 -2.66 7.76
N VAL A 176 -9.68 -2.71 8.82
CA VAL A 176 -9.98 -3.96 9.52
C VAL A 176 -10.94 -4.80 8.67
N THR A 177 -10.50 -5.96 8.20
CA THR A 177 -11.30 -6.82 7.32
C THR A 177 -11.98 -7.96 8.06
N ARG A 178 -11.42 -8.41 9.19
CA ARG A 178 -12.00 -9.48 10.01
C ARG A 178 -11.80 -9.23 11.50
N ALA A 179 -12.79 -9.64 12.28
CA ALA A 179 -12.74 -9.62 13.73
C ALA A 179 -13.03 -11.01 14.32
N ALA A 180 -12.59 -11.22 15.55
CA ALA A 180 -12.81 -12.40 16.37
C ALA A 180 -13.23 -11.98 17.78
N THR A 181 -13.85 -12.89 18.52
CA THR A 181 -14.17 -12.68 19.93
C THR A 181 -12.91 -12.86 20.78
N ALA A 182 -12.26 -11.77 21.18
CA ALA A 182 -11.12 -11.79 22.10
C ALA A 182 -11.00 -10.49 22.88
N MET A 183 -10.40 -10.53 24.07
CA MET A 183 -10.22 -9.35 24.92
C MET A 183 -9.00 -8.49 24.54
N LYS A 184 -7.97 -9.10 23.94
CA LYS A 184 -6.78 -8.37 23.46
C LYS A 184 -7.04 -7.75 22.10
N THR A 185 -6.16 -6.85 21.66
CA THR A 185 -6.28 -6.15 20.37
C THR A 185 -4.93 -6.03 19.67
N PHE A 186 -4.97 -5.66 18.39
CA PHE A 186 -3.83 -5.46 17.51
C PHE A 186 -2.91 -4.31 17.93
N ALA A 187 -1.78 -4.23 17.25
CA ALA A 187 -0.87 -3.09 17.30
C ALA A 187 -0.42 -2.67 15.89
N LEU A 188 -0.10 -1.38 15.75
CA LEU A 188 0.41 -0.72 14.55
C LEU A 188 1.78 -0.15 14.84
N GLY A 189 2.71 -0.19 13.90
CA GLY A 189 4.07 0.23 14.12
C GLY A 189 4.79 0.61 12.86
N LEU A 190 5.96 1.21 13.05
CA LEU A 190 6.91 1.50 12.00
C LEU A 190 8.28 0.98 12.42
N THR A 191 9.07 0.51 11.47
CA THR A 191 10.45 0.08 11.72
C THR A 191 11.36 0.51 10.60
N THR A 192 12.62 0.84 10.89
CA THR A 192 13.65 1.04 9.86
C THR A 192 14.36 -0.24 9.46
N ILE A 193 13.96 -1.38 10.02
CA ILE A 193 14.51 -2.70 9.67
C ILE A 193 13.85 -3.17 8.37
N ASP A 194 14.66 -3.41 7.35
CA ASP A 194 14.20 -3.98 6.09
C ASP A 194 13.78 -5.46 6.30
N PRO A 195 12.49 -5.78 6.12
CA PRO A 195 12.00 -7.14 6.35
C PRO A 195 12.60 -8.13 5.34
N SER A 196 13.00 -7.71 4.14
CA SER A 196 13.57 -8.61 3.13
C SER A 196 14.95 -9.17 3.54
N GLN A 197 15.74 -8.38 4.28
CA GLN A 197 17.08 -8.74 4.73
C GLN A 197 17.08 -9.67 5.95
N SER A 198 15.93 -9.79 6.63
CA SER A 198 15.80 -10.55 7.88
C SER A 198 15.83 -12.07 7.72
N THR A 199 15.91 -12.58 6.49
CA THR A 199 15.87 -14.01 6.16
C THR A 199 17.25 -14.62 5.91
N ALA A 200 18.29 -13.80 5.72
CA ALA A 200 19.59 -14.24 5.21
C ALA A 200 20.56 -14.81 6.28
N SER A 201 20.19 -14.85 7.57
CA SER A 201 21.15 -15.02 8.67
C SER A 201 21.25 -16.43 9.28
N THR A 202 20.48 -17.43 8.84
CA THR A 202 20.50 -18.77 9.46
C THR A 202 21.66 -19.69 9.05
N SER A 203 22.54 -19.31 8.10
CA SER A 203 23.59 -20.21 7.57
C SER A 203 25.01 -19.64 7.52
N SER A 204 25.30 -18.52 8.18
CA SER A 204 26.63 -17.90 8.16
C SER A 204 27.27 -17.89 9.56
N LEU A 205 28.36 -18.63 9.72
CA LEU A 205 29.24 -18.58 10.91
C LEU A 205 29.99 -17.24 11.06
N PHE A 206 29.75 -16.28 10.16
CA PHE A 206 30.36 -14.94 10.15
C PHE A 206 29.30 -13.85 9.89
N ALA A 207 28.17 -13.93 10.59
CA ALA A 207 27.14 -12.89 10.48
C ALA A 207 27.65 -11.56 11.04
N SER A 208 27.49 -10.48 10.26
CA SER A 208 27.71 -9.12 10.75
C SER A 208 26.79 -8.81 11.94
N PRO A 209 27.23 -7.97 12.91
CA PRO A 209 26.50 -7.64 14.14
C PRO A 209 25.19 -6.84 13.94
N THR A 210 24.68 -6.74 12.71
CA THR A 210 23.42 -6.05 12.38
C THR A 210 22.35 -6.99 11.81
N SER A 211 22.58 -8.30 11.81
CA SER A 211 21.63 -9.25 11.23
C SER A 211 20.48 -9.58 12.19
N PHE A 212 19.28 -9.15 11.82
CA PHE A 212 18.03 -9.57 12.44
C PHE A 212 17.63 -10.98 11.92
N SER A 213 17.06 -11.83 12.78
CA SER A 213 16.60 -13.16 12.38
C SER A 213 15.09 -13.27 12.51
N ALA A 214 14.39 -13.19 11.39
CA ALA A 214 12.94 -13.36 11.33
C ALA A 214 12.45 -14.77 11.70
N ALA A 215 13.35 -15.77 11.66
CA ALA A 215 13.02 -17.17 11.96
C ALA A 215 12.62 -17.40 13.42
N ASN A 216 12.94 -16.46 14.32
CA ASN A 216 12.67 -16.54 15.76
C ASN A 216 11.78 -15.38 16.22
N LEU A 217 10.66 -15.14 15.54
CA LEU A 217 9.56 -14.36 16.14
C LEU A 217 9.13 -15.12 17.42
N PRO A 218 9.41 -14.59 18.63
CA PRO A 218 9.20 -15.36 19.85
C PRO A 218 7.70 -15.59 20.09
N SER A 219 7.35 -16.63 20.86
CA SER A 219 6.08 -17.36 20.66
C SER A 219 5.19 -17.54 21.90
N PHE A 220 5.42 -16.83 23.00
CA PHE A 220 4.69 -17.08 24.25
C PHE A 220 4.19 -15.82 25.00
N HIS A 221 4.87 -14.67 24.89
CA HIS A 221 4.47 -13.41 25.52
C HIS A 221 4.17 -12.34 24.47
N VAL A 222 2.91 -12.28 24.04
CA VAL A 222 2.39 -11.37 23.01
C VAL A 222 3.07 -9.99 22.92
N GLU A 223 3.15 -9.26 24.04
CA GLU A 223 3.72 -7.90 24.07
C GLU A 223 5.25 -7.95 24.07
N GLU A 224 5.86 -8.85 24.86
CA GLU A 224 7.32 -8.99 24.92
C GLU A 224 7.90 -9.55 23.62
N ASP A 225 7.14 -10.32 22.85
CA ASP A 225 7.61 -10.99 21.64
C ASP A 225 7.62 -10.05 20.42
N ALA A 226 6.55 -9.26 20.25
CA ALA A 226 6.52 -8.18 19.28
C ALA A 226 7.60 -7.13 19.60
N MET A 227 7.82 -6.88 20.90
CA MET A 227 8.89 -6.00 21.35
C MET A 227 10.27 -6.62 21.19
N ALA A 228 10.51 -7.90 21.44
CA ALA A 228 11.80 -8.55 21.20
C ALA A 228 12.13 -8.61 19.69
N THR A 229 11.09 -8.62 18.84
CA THR A 229 11.23 -8.50 17.39
C THR A 229 11.67 -7.11 16.96
N LEU A 230 11.29 -6.07 17.71
CA LEU A 230 11.51 -4.68 17.31
C LEU A 230 12.59 -3.96 18.13
N ALA A 231 12.88 -4.43 19.33
CA ALA A 231 13.80 -3.82 20.27
C ALA A 231 15.24 -4.20 19.90
N PRO A 232 16.16 -3.25 19.93
CA PRO A 232 17.56 -3.57 19.82
C PRO A 232 18.03 -4.54 20.89
N LYS A 233 18.86 -5.51 20.51
CA LYS A 233 19.70 -6.17 21.50
C LYS A 233 20.55 -5.10 22.18
N ALA A 234 20.63 -5.16 23.51
CA ALA A 234 21.36 -4.18 24.29
C ALA A 234 22.80 -4.06 23.76
N GLY A 235 23.18 -2.88 23.25
CA GLY A 235 24.50 -2.60 22.66
C GLY A 235 24.52 -2.41 21.13
N GLU A 236 23.48 -2.81 20.40
CA GLU A 236 23.39 -2.67 18.92
C GLU A 236 22.50 -1.51 18.46
N SER A 237 22.00 -0.70 19.41
CA SER A 237 20.96 0.32 19.22
C SER A 237 21.32 1.53 18.36
N ALA A 238 22.51 1.58 17.75
CA ALA A 238 22.95 2.75 16.99
C ALA A 238 22.39 2.82 15.56
N GLY A 239 21.75 1.75 15.06
CA GLY A 239 21.44 1.62 13.64
C GLY A 239 19.95 1.61 13.26
N PHE A 240 19.03 1.48 14.20
CA PHE A 240 17.62 1.27 13.87
C PHE A 240 16.66 1.92 14.83
N CYS A 241 15.47 2.22 14.31
CA CYS A 241 14.37 2.75 15.07
C CYS A 241 13.10 1.96 14.78
N SER A 242 12.39 1.61 15.83
CA SER A 242 11.11 0.93 15.79
C SER A 242 10.14 1.59 16.77
N LEU A 243 8.88 1.65 16.35
CA LEU A 243 7.79 2.10 17.17
C LEU A 243 6.59 1.18 16.98
N LEU A 244 5.82 0.99 18.05
CA LEU A 244 4.63 0.15 18.05
C LEU A 244 3.59 0.81 18.96
N VAL A 245 2.33 0.86 18.57
CA VAL A 245 1.22 1.43 19.36
C VAL A 245 0.01 0.51 19.27
N GLY A 246 -0.58 0.19 20.42
CA GLY A 246 -1.76 -0.69 20.48
C GLY A 246 -1.84 -1.51 21.74
N TYR A 247 -2.46 -2.68 21.64
CA TYR A 247 -2.84 -3.57 22.74
C TYR A 247 -3.85 -2.95 23.74
N ASP A 248 -4.24 -3.71 24.76
CA ASP A 248 -5.14 -3.27 25.83
C ASP A 248 -4.57 -3.72 27.19
N PRO A 249 -4.09 -2.79 28.05
CA PRO A 249 -4.15 -1.32 27.88
C PRO A 249 -3.26 -0.81 26.75
N VAL A 250 -3.71 0.26 26.07
CA VAL A 250 -2.95 0.87 24.99
C VAL A 250 -1.62 1.43 25.50
N ARG A 251 -0.53 1.11 24.81
CA ARG A 251 0.78 1.71 25.04
C ARG A 251 1.44 2.05 23.72
N LEU A 252 2.38 2.98 23.77
CA LEU A 252 3.33 3.25 22.71
C LEU A 252 4.68 2.68 23.15
N TRP A 253 5.34 1.96 22.28
CA TRP A 253 6.70 1.51 22.47
C TRP A 253 7.60 2.20 21.46
N VAL A 254 8.77 2.63 21.91
CA VAL A 254 9.81 3.27 21.08
C VAL A 254 11.14 2.58 21.44
N ASN A 255 11.69 1.78 20.53
CA ASN A 255 12.94 1.03 20.74
C ASN A 255 13.01 0.28 22.08
N GLY A 256 11.93 -0.38 22.49
CA GLY A 256 11.87 -1.09 23.77
C GLY A 256 11.35 -0.25 24.95
N ARG A 257 11.40 1.09 24.88
CA ARG A 257 10.88 1.98 25.92
C ARG A 257 9.37 2.11 25.79
N THR A 258 8.66 2.21 26.92
CA THR A 258 7.20 2.18 26.94
C THR A 258 6.63 3.51 27.44
N HIS A 259 5.63 4.00 26.72
CA HIS A 259 4.82 5.18 27.03
C HIS A 259 3.39 4.74 27.32
N LYS A 260 2.86 5.15 28.46
CA LYS A 260 1.49 4.83 28.86
C LYS A 260 0.52 5.75 28.12
N ILE A 261 -0.41 5.16 27.38
CA ILE A 261 -1.54 5.88 26.80
C ILE A 261 -2.74 5.70 27.72
N SER A 262 -3.50 6.78 27.94
CA SER A 262 -4.67 6.70 28.79
C SER A 262 -5.73 5.82 28.13
N SER A 263 -6.22 4.80 28.84
CA SER A 263 -7.34 3.98 28.34
C SER A 263 -8.65 4.76 28.22
N ARG A 264 -8.71 6.03 28.64
CA ARG A 264 -9.83 6.92 28.35
C ARG A 264 -9.74 7.57 26.97
N GLN A 265 -8.55 7.64 26.38
CA GLN A 265 -8.32 8.23 25.05
C GLN A 265 -8.70 7.24 23.95
N TRP A 266 -8.27 5.99 24.08
CA TRP A 266 -8.57 4.97 23.07
C TRP A 266 -8.59 3.56 23.67
N ARG A 267 -9.60 2.77 23.30
CA ARG A 267 -9.71 1.33 23.63
C ARG A 267 -9.93 0.52 22.36
N PRO A 268 -8.87 0.16 21.62
CA PRO A 268 -9.03 -0.51 20.34
C PRO A 268 -9.82 -1.82 20.44
N ALA A 269 -9.67 -2.59 21.53
CA ALA A 269 -10.46 -3.80 21.77
C ALA A 269 -11.98 -3.55 21.80
N ARG A 270 -12.42 -2.37 22.23
CA ARG A 270 -13.85 -2.02 22.32
C ARG A 270 -14.33 -1.21 21.12
N GLU A 271 -13.51 -0.28 20.65
CA GLU A 271 -13.89 0.75 19.68
C GLU A 271 -13.64 0.37 18.23
N VAL A 272 -12.70 -0.55 17.94
CA VAL A 272 -12.37 -0.93 16.56
C VAL A 272 -13.26 -2.07 16.07
N SER A 273 -13.86 -1.88 14.89
CA SER A 273 -14.78 -2.82 14.23
C SER A 273 -14.34 -3.15 12.80
N VAL A 274 -14.94 -4.19 12.21
CA VAL A 274 -14.73 -4.51 10.79
C VAL A 274 -15.22 -3.34 9.93
N GLY A 275 -14.43 -2.94 8.95
CA GLY A 275 -14.67 -1.78 8.09
C GLY A 275 -14.00 -0.50 8.59
N ASP A 276 -13.55 -0.44 9.85
CA ASP A 276 -12.85 0.74 10.34
C ASP A 276 -11.48 0.89 9.67
N SER A 277 -11.15 2.14 9.33
CA SER A 277 -9.81 2.54 8.92
C SER A 277 -9.03 3.05 10.14
N VAL A 278 -7.82 2.54 10.34
CA VAL A 278 -6.93 2.97 11.44
C VAL A 278 -5.59 3.41 10.85
N GLY A 279 -5.26 4.69 11.02
CA GLY A 279 -4.04 5.31 10.52
C GLY A 279 -3.01 5.56 11.61
N LEU A 280 -1.73 5.42 11.27
CA LEU A 280 -0.60 5.76 12.13
C LEU A 280 0.24 6.84 11.44
N LEU A 281 0.31 8.02 12.07
CA LEU A 281 1.19 9.11 11.68
C LEU A 281 2.37 9.16 12.64
N PHE A 282 3.57 9.25 12.09
CA PHE A 282 4.78 9.48 12.84
C PHE A 282 5.53 10.70 12.29
N SER A 283 5.83 11.66 13.17
CA SER A 283 6.75 12.77 12.90
C SER A 283 7.87 12.78 13.94
N PHE A 284 8.84 13.69 13.79
CA PHE A 284 10.06 13.74 14.61
C PHE A 284 9.85 13.65 16.12
N ASP A 285 8.76 14.25 16.60
CA ASP A 285 8.46 14.52 17.99
C ASP A 285 7.14 13.93 18.44
N ARG A 286 6.34 13.32 17.56
CA ARG A 286 5.03 12.76 17.95
C ARG A 286 4.62 11.54 17.14
N VAL A 287 3.81 10.72 17.81
CA VAL A 287 3.07 9.60 17.22
C VAL A 287 1.58 9.87 17.39
N ALA A 288 0.82 9.81 16.29
CA ALA A 288 -0.62 10.01 16.28
C ALA A 288 -1.35 8.82 15.65
N VAL A 289 -2.46 8.41 16.25
CA VAL A 289 -3.34 7.36 15.73
C VAL A 289 -4.70 7.96 15.38
N TYR A 290 -5.13 7.69 14.16
CA TYR A 290 -6.44 8.10 13.64
C TYR A 290 -7.34 6.86 13.49
N GLN A 291 -8.62 6.99 13.81
CA GLN A 291 -9.63 5.97 13.51
C GLN A 291 -10.78 6.63 12.75
N ASN A 292 -11.05 6.15 11.53
CA ASN A 292 -12.06 6.69 10.63
C ASN A 292 -11.93 8.21 10.43
N GLY A 293 -10.70 8.69 10.23
CA GLY A 293 -10.41 10.11 10.08
C GLY A 293 -10.29 10.91 11.38
N VAL A 294 -10.64 10.33 12.54
CA VAL A 294 -10.67 11.05 13.83
C VAL A 294 -9.42 10.75 14.65
N LEU A 295 -8.74 11.77 15.15
CA LEU A 295 -7.61 11.63 16.06
C LEU A 295 -8.05 10.94 17.38
N ARG A 296 -7.44 9.80 17.69
CA ARG A 296 -7.72 9.01 18.92
C ARG A 296 -6.61 9.10 19.94
N VAL A 297 -5.36 9.09 19.47
CA VAL A 297 -4.17 9.13 20.31
C VAL A 297 -3.19 10.11 19.70
N GLU A 298 -2.58 10.94 20.53
CA GLU A 298 -1.38 11.70 20.19
C GLU A 298 -0.42 11.62 21.38
N VAL A 299 0.80 11.20 21.13
CA VAL A 299 1.86 11.09 22.13
C VAL A 299 3.05 11.91 21.66
N GLN A 300 3.48 12.86 22.50
CA GLN A 300 4.72 13.59 22.32
C GLN A 300 5.88 12.74 22.84
N LEU A 301 6.93 12.59 22.04
CA LEU A 301 8.15 11.89 22.39
C LEU A 301 9.03 12.77 23.28
N GLY A 302 9.76 12.16 24.19
CA GLY A 302 10.78 12.88 24.97
C GLY A 302 11.96 13.32 24.11
N ASP A 303 12.73 14.32 24.56
CA ASP A 303 13.84 14.90 23.79
C ASP A 303 14.85 13.86 23.28
N ASP A 304 15.19 12.86 24.10
CA ASP A 304 16.10 11.77 23.72
C ASP A 304 15.54 10.92 22.57
N GLU A 305 14.26 10.56 22.65
CA GLU A 305 13.58 9.73 21.65
C GLU A 305 13.31 10.50 20.37
N ALA A 306 12.94 11.77 20.48
CA ALA A 306 12.79 12.67 19.34
C ALA A 306 14.14 12.91 18.64
N SER A 307 15.24 13.00 19.39
CA SER A 307 16.59 13.13 18.83
C SER A 307 17.02 11.87 18.09
N LEU A 308 16.76 10.69 18.67
CA LEU A 308 16.99 9.41 18.01
C LEU A 308 16.16 9.26 16.74
N SER A 309 14.86 9.57 16.83
CA SER A 309 13.92 9.52 15.70
C SER A 309 14.35 10.43 14.56
N ARG A 310 14.80 11.66 14.86
CA ARG A 310 15.33 12.59 13.86
C ARG A 310 16.52 12.02 13.09
N GLY A 311 17.40 11.28 13.75
CA GLY A 311 18.53 10.59 13.10
C GLY A 311 18.10 9.54 12.07
N HIS A 312 16.94 8.93 12.28
CA HIS A 312 16.40 7.85 11.44
C HIS A 312 15.33 8.28 10.43
N MET A 313 14.94 9.56 10.41
CA MET A 313 13.92 10.05 9.47
C MET A 313 14.37 10.11 8.02
N ALA A 314 15.70 10.13 7.82
CA ALA A 314 16.30 9.95 6.51
C ALA A 314 16.26 8.49 6.03
N SER A 315 16.03 7.53 6.93
CA SER A 315 15.92 6.10 6.63
C SER A 315 14.55 5.75 6.07
N ASP A 316 14.49 4.62 5.38
CA ASP A 316 13.23 4.03 4.95
C ASP A 316 12.52 3.39 6.14
N TRP A 317 11.20 3.47 6.14
CA TRP A 317 10.34 2.99 7.21
C TRP A 317 9.34 2.00 6.65
N TRP A 318 9.26 0.82 7.24
CA TRP A 318 8.28 -0.21 6.90
C TRP A 318 7.17 -0.22 7.95
N ALA A 319 5.94 -0.44 7.50
CA ALA A 319 4.81 -0.66 8.39
C ALA A 319 4.96 -2.02 9.06
N VAL A 320 4.68 -2.07 10.36
CA VAL A 320 4.63 -3.30 11.15
C VAL A 320 3.25 -3.40 11.77
N LEU A 321 2.63 -4.56 11.72
CA LEU A 321 1.33 -4.79 12.33
C LEU A 321 1.36 -6.11 13.07
N ASP A 322 0.80 -6.15 14.28
CA ASP A 322 0.50 -7.40 14.97
C ASP A 322 -1.00 -7.66 14.91
N VAL A 323 -1.42 -8.60 14.05
CA VAL A 323 -2.84 -8.93 13.83
C VAL A 323 -3.36 -9.78 14.99
N LEU A 324 -3.60 -9.13 16.12
CA LEU A 324 -3.81 -9.77 17.42
C LEU A 324 -5.21 -9.60 18.02
N GLY A 325 -5.63 -10.61 18.78
CA GLY A 325 -6.84 -10.57 19.59
C GLY A 325 -8.10 -10.37 18.76
N LYS A 326 -8.88 -9.31 19.04
CA LYS A 326 -10.15 -9.01 18.38
C LYS A 326 -9.98 -8.80 16.88
N VAL A 327 -8.88 -8.19 16.43
CA VAL A 327 -8.62 -8.04 15.01
C VAL A 327 -7.95 -9.32 14.51
N SER A 328 -8.55 -9.95 13.50
CA SER A 328 -8.08 -11.20 12.89
C SER A 328 -7.78 -11.05 11.41
N GLY A 329 -8.13 -9.91 10.80
CA GLY A 329 -7.79 -9.60 9.42
C GLY A 329 -7.66 -8.10 9.20
N VAL A 330 -6.65 -7.70 8.45
CA VAL A 330 -6.35 -6.31 8.11
C VAL A 330 -5.93 -6.20 6.64
N ARG A 331 -6.28 -5.09 6.00
CA ARG A 331 -5.79 -4.68 4.68
C ARG A 331 -4.88 -3.47 4.86
N LEU A 332 -3.73 -3.43 4.19
CA LEU A 332 -2.97 -2.19 4.06
C LEU A 332 -3.64 -1.28 3.03
N ASN A 333 -3.91 -0.03 3.40
CA ASN A 333 -4.50 0.92 2.46
C ASN A 333 -3.41 1.50 1.53
N GLY A 334 -3.82 2.10 0.40
CA GLY A 334 -2.91 2.58 -0.63
C GLY A 334 -1.98 3.72 -0.15
N GLU A 335 -0.84 3.85 -0.83
CA GLU A 335 0.21 4.87 -0.53
C GLU A 335 -0.28 6.33 -0.69
N ASP A 336 -1.39 6.54 -1.40
CA ASP A 336 -1.98 7.86 -1.65
C ASP A 336 -2.90 8.33 -0.51
N GLU A 337 -3.08 7.55 0.57
CA GLU A 337 -3.78 8.04 1.75
C GLU A 337 -2.96 9.11 2.47
N GLU A 338 -3.59 10.25 2.70
CA GLU A 338 -3.05 11.34 3.49
C GLU A 338 -3.59 11.26 4.93
N PRO A 339 -2.81 11.69 5.94
CA PRO A 339 -3.33 11.79 7.28
C PRO A 339 -4.52 12.78 7.30
N PRO A 340 -5.57 12.49 8.09
CA PRO A 340 -6.69 13.41 8.27
C PRO A 340 -6.23 14.78 8.77
N GLU A 341 -6.99 15.82 8.42
CA GLU A 341 -6.77 17.19 8.92
C GLU A 341 -7.03 17.33 10.41
#